data_AF-A0A354K749-F1
#
_entry.id   AF-A0A354K749-F1
#
_cell.length_a   1.000
_cell.length_b   1.000
_cell.length_c   1.000
_cell.angle_alpha   90.00
_cell.angle_beta   90.00
_cell.angle_gamma   90.00
#
_symmetry.space_group_name_H-M   'P 1'
#
loop_
_entity.id
_entity.type
_entity.pdbx_description
1 polymer ?
#
loop_
_entity_poly.entity_id
_entity_poly.type
_entity_poly.pdbx_seq_one_letter_code
_entity_poly.pdbx_strand_id
1 'polypeptide(L)'
;MVGDKGWLSASQEMNILPRPYKWETGNTLPKQYERLAEKLLQKTARNEKRNSAALMIAVGGFTLLIDMIKIVSLLLGSGHSIKSAAFLILWNAFAAFIIYRLFDYKQIGALSGDLQSGSFRWRTGKLDEIAAEVVDYRGGDDDPSKPVLSVFAYADGVKLENVLFHDMDVKCTAKDSFKQTKVEIACSGGMQLGDDIIIVDAGGKTLILPRNVEFDEH
;
A
#
# COMPACT_ATOMS: atom_id res chain seq x y z
N MET A 1 -20.76 -2.27 8.61
CA MET A 1 -21.22 -3.10 7.48
C MET A 1 -20.42 -2.78 6.24
N VAL A 2 -20.36 -3.69 5.26
CA VAL A 2 -19.68 -3.42 3.97
C VAL A 2 -20.37 -2.22 3.33
N GLY A 3 -19.58 -1.26 2.88
CA GLY A 3 -20.05 0.04 2.39
C GLY A 3 -20.09 1.15 3.44
N ASP A 4 -19.86 0.85 4.73
CA ASP A 4 -19.73 1.91 5.74
C ASP A 4 -18.49 2.76 5.45
N LYS A 5 -18.67 4.09 5.49
CA LYS A 5 -17.66 5.07 5.11
C LYS A 5 -17.29 5.98 6.28
N GLY A 6 -16.01 6.32 6.32
CA GLY A 6 -15.45 7.39 7.14
C GLY A 6 -14.89 8.49 6.26
N TRP A 7 -14.86 9.71 6.79
CA TRP A 7 -14.36 10.90 6.13
C TRP A 7 -13.35 11.58 7.05
N LEU A 8 -12.30 12.18 6.48
CA LEU A 8 -11.29 12.89 7.27
C LEU A 8 -11.87 14.15 7.90
N SER A 9 -12.70 14.90 7.18
CA SER A 9 -13.37 16.10 7.70
C SER A 9 -14.30 15.84 8.89
N ALA A 10 -14.70 14.57 9.11
CA ALA A 10 -15.71 14.17 10.09
C ALA A 10 -17.04 14.95 10.00
N SER A 11 -17.31 15.64 8.88
CA SER A 11 -18.54 16.40 8.66
C SER A 11 -19.71 15.49 8.30
N GLN A 12 -20.94 15.95 8.56
CA GLN A 12 -22.17 15.27 8.12
C GLN A 12 -22.36 15.33 6.60
N GLU A 13 -21.81 16.35 5.94
CA GLU A 13 -21.82 16.50 4.48
C GLU A 13 -20.40 16.71 3.97
N MET A 14 -20.02 15.90 2.98
CA MET A 14 -18.72 15.92 2.31
C MET A 14 -18.57 17.20 1.47
N ASN A 15 -17.48 17.96 1.66
CA ASN A 15 -17.21 19.17 0.88
C ASN A 15 -16.45 18.83 -0.41
N ILE A 16 -17.15 18.13 -1.32
CA ILE A 16 -16.59 17.69 -2.60
C ILE A 16 -17.03 18.68 -3.68
N LEU A 17 -16.09 19.46 -4.21
CA LEU A 17 -16.37 20.50 -5.18
C LEU A 17 -15.90 20.07 -6.57
N PRO A 18 -16.81 19.88 -7.55
CA PRO A 18 -16.41 19.58 -8.91
C PRO A 18 -15.69 20.81 -9.50
N ARG A 19 -14.46 20.60 -9.98
CA ARG A 19 -13.70 21.63 -10.70
C ARG A 19 -13.25 21.09 -12.06
N PRO A 20 -13.20 21.93 -13.10
CA PRO A 20 -12.69 21.50 -14.40
C PRO A 20 -11.21 21.11 -14.25
N TYR A 21 -10.85 19.98 -14.82
CA TYR A 21 -9.48 19.49 -14.86
C TYR A 21 -9.16 18.93 -16.24
N LYS A 22 -7.86 18.86 -16.55
CA LYS A 22 -7.36 18.25 -17.78
C LYS A 22 -6.19 17.34 -17.44
N TRP A 23 -6.24 16.12 -17.95
CA TRP A 23 -5.10 15.21 -17.90
C TRP A 23 -4.08 15.60 -18.97
N GLU A 24 -2.83 15.64 -18.55
CA GLU A 24 -1.66 15.83 -19.39
C GLU A 24 -0.87 14.53 -19.52
N THR A 25 -0.08 14.46 -20.59
CA THR A 25 0.83 13.34 -20.84
C THR A 25 2.00 13.38 -19.87
N GLY A 26 2.49 12.23 -19.43
CA GLY A 26 3.60 12.15 -18.46
C GLY A 26 4.84 12.96 -18.85
N ASN A 27 5.17 13.00 -20.14
CA ASN A 27 6.32 13.74 -20.68
C ASN A 27 6.31 15.27 -20.43
N THR A 28 5.18 15.86 -20.02
CA THR A 28 5.08 17.29 -19.70
C THR A 28 5.21 17.59 -18.21
N LEU A 29 5.31 16.57 -17.36
CA LEU A 29 5.44 16.76 -15.93
C LEU A 29 6.83 17.36 -15.62
N PRO A 30 6.93 18.44 -14.82
CA PRO A 30 8.22 18.94 -14.41
C PRO A 30 9.04 17.88 -13.67
N LYS A 31 10.31 17.73 -14.02
CA LYS A 31 11.23 16.68 -13.52
C LYS A 31 11.28 16.58 -11.99
N GLN A 32 11.03 17.68 -11.27
CA GLN A 32 10.98 17.67 -9.82
C GLN A 32 9.83 16.82 -9.28
N TYR A 33 8.65 16.88 -9.90
CA TYR A 33 7.49 16.09 -9.52
C TYR A 33 7.66 14.63 -9.93
N GLU A 34 8.35 14.34 -11.03
CA GLU A 34 8.77 12.97 -11.38
C GLU A 34 9.68 12.39 -10.29
N ARG A 35 10.70 13.13 -9.85
CA ARG A 35 11.60 12.70 -8.75
C ARG A 35 10.84 12.49 -7.43
N LEU A 36 9.84 13.33 -7.14
CA LEU A 36 8.99 13.16 -5.95
C LEU A 36 8.11 11.91 -6.05
N ALA A 37 7.53 11.66 -7.23
CA ALA A 37 6.75 10.45 -7.53
C ALA A 37 7.61 9.19 -7.38
N GLU A 38 8.82 9.18 -7.95
CA GLU A 38 9.76 8.06 -7.80
C GLU A 38 10.14 7.83 -6.35
N LYS A 39 10.48 8.89 -5.59
CA LYS A 39 10.79 8.78 -4.16
C LYS A 39 9.62 8.21 -3.36
N LEU A 40 8.40 8.62 -3.67
CA LEU A 40 7.19 8.11 -3.04
C LEU A 40 7.00 6.61 -3.32
N LEU A 41 7.11 6.19 -4.58
CA LEU A 41 7.04 4.77 -4.96
C LEU A 41 8.14 3.95 -4.26
N GLN A 42 9.37 4.46 -4.21
CA GLN A 42 10.48 3.78 -3.53
C GLN A 42 10.27 3.68 -2.01
N LYS A 43 9.71 4.71 -1.37
CA LYS A 43 9.39 4.68 0.07
C LYS A 43 8.34 3.60 0.34
N THR A 44 7.27 3.56 -0.44
CA THR A 44 6.22 2.55 -0.34
C THR A 44 6.78 1.15 -0.56
N ALA A 45 7.60 0.97 -1.60
CA ALA A 45 8.32 -0.27 -1.88
C ALA A 45 9.19 -0.76 -0.72
N ARG A 46 9.94 0.14 -0.07
CA ARG A 46 10.77 -0.20 1.09
C ARG A 46 9.92 -0.62 2.29
N ASN A 47 8.78 0.03 2.51
CA ASN A 47 7.87 -0.30 3.60
C ASN A 47 7.18 -1.65 3.37
N GLU A 48 6.71 -1.92 2.15
CA GLU A 48 6.17 -3.22 1.76
C GLU A 48 7.23 -4.33 1.91
N LYS A 49 8.46 -4.07 1.44
CA LYS A 49 9.60 -4.98 1.61
C LYS A 49 9.91 -5.29 3.08
N ARG A 50 9.83 -4.29 3.97
CA ARG A 50 10.10 -4.50 5.40
C ARG A 50 9.02 -5.38 6.04
N ASN A 51 7.76 -5.16 5.66
CA ASN A 51 6.64 -5.94 6.17
C ASN A 51 6.65 -7.37 5.62
N SER A 52 7.02 -7.57 4.34
CA SER A 52 7.17 -8.89 3.73
C SER A 52 8.39 -9.64 4.29
N ALA A 53 9.49 -8.95 4.58
CA ALA A 53 10.65 -9.53 5.26
C ALA A 53 10.31 -10.01 6.69
N ALA A 54 9.49 -9.26 7.43
CA ALA A 54 9.01 -9.70 8.75
C ALA A 54 8.13 -10.95 8.64
N LEU A 55 7.24 -11.01 7.64
CA LEU A 55 6.46 -12.21 7.33
C LEU A 55 7.36 -13.39 6.95
N MET A 56 8.43 -13.16 6.19
CA MET A 56 9.41 -14.21 5.83
C MET A 56 10.15 -14.75 7.06
N ILE A 57 10.53 -13.90 8.01
CA ILE A 57 11.15 -14.37 9.25
C ILE A 57 10.15 -15.23 10.04
N ALA A 58 8.87 -14.85 10.05
CA ALA A 58 7.83 -15.65 10.71
C ALA A 58 7.60 -17.00 10.01
N VAL A 59 7.44 -17.02 8.68
CA VAL A 59 7.23 -18.25 7.91
C VAL A 59 8.48 -19.13 7.91
N GLY A 60 9.66 -18.54 7.73
CA GLY A 60 10.95 -19.25 7.80
C GLY A 60 11.24 -19.79 9.21
N GLY A 61 10.87 -19.06 10.25
CA GLY A 61 10.93 -19.57 11.63
C GLY A 61 9.97 -20.75 11.86
N PHE A 62 8.77 -20.70 11.27
CA PHE A 62 7.78 -21.76 11.36
C PHE A 62 8.18 -23.02 10.58
N THR A 63 8.76 -22.88 9.38
CA THR A 63 9.29 -24.02 8.62
C THR A 63 10.48 -24.67 9.32
N LEU A 64 11.37 -23.88 9.93
CA LEU A 64 12.46 -24.39 10.76
C LEU A 64 11.95 -25.16 11.99
N LEU A 65 10.86 -24.70 12.62
CA LEU A 65 10.21 -25.42 13.72
C LEU A 65 9.63 -26.77 13.27
N ILE A 66 8.93 -26.81 12.13
CA ILE A 66 8.40 -28.05 11.54
C ILE A 66 9.53 -29.00 11.18
N ASP A 67 10.61 -28.50 10.58
CA ASP A 67 11.77 -29.31 10.22
C ASP A 67 12.49 -29.81 11.49
N MET A 68 12.53 -29.03 12.58
CA MET A 68 13.00 -29.51 13.89
C MET A 68 12.14 -30.66 14.43
N ILE A 69 10.80 -30.54 14.36
CA ILE A 69 9.87 -31.60 14.80
C ILE A 69 10.08 -32.87 13.96
N LYS A 70 10.26 -32.73 12.64
CA LYS A 70 10.54 -33.86 11.74
C LYS A 70 11.91 -34.49 12.02
N ILE A 71 12.94 -33.69 12.28
CA ILE A 71 14.29 -34.16 12.63
C ILE A 71 14.27 -34.91 13.96
N VAL A 72 13.59 -34.38 14.99
CA VAL A 72 13.42 -35.05 16.28
C VAL A 72 12.64 -36.36 16.12
N SER A 73 11.57 -36.36 15.32
CA SER A 73 10.80 -37.57 14.99
C SER A 73 11.62 -38.61 14.21
N LEU A 74 12.50 -38.17 13.30
CA LEU A 74 13.42 -39.02 12.55
C LEU A 74 14.51 -39.62 13.44
N LEU A 75 15.10 -38.82 14.34
CA LEU A 75 16.09 -39.25 15.31
C LEU A 75 15.54 -40.26 16.32
N LEU A 76 14.25 -40.12 16.70
CA LEU A 76 13.54 -41.06 17.58
C LEU A 76 13.03 -42.32 16.85
N GLY A 77 12.83 -42.26 15.53
CA GLY A 77 12.09 -43.27 14.77
C GLY A 77 12.92 -44.30 13.98
N SER A 78 14.07 -43.96 13.39
CA SER A 78 14.91 -44.94 12.66
C SER A 78 16.23 -44.33 12.16
N GLY A 79 17.29 -45.13 12.08
CA GLY A 79 18.66 -44.73 11.69
C GLY A 79 18.84 -44.23 10.26
N HIS A 80 18.36 -43.02 9.97
CA HIS A 80 18.62 -42.29 8.72
C HIS A 80 19.68 -41.20 8.92
N SER A 81 20.53 -40.98 7.90
CA SER A 81 21.69 -40.08 8.01
C SER A 81 21.26 -38.60 8.04
N ILE A 82 21.85 -37.83 8.94
CA ILE A 82 21.70 -36.37 9.14
C ILE A 82 21.81 -35.55 7.82
N LYS A 83 22.48 -36.10 6.79
CA LYS A 83 22.66 -35.44 5.49
C LYS A 83 21.37 -35.21 4.71
N SER A 84 20.35 -36.09 4.83
CA SER A 84 19.08 -35.93 4.12
C SER A 84 18.19 -34.84 4.73
N ALA A 85 18.24 -34.69 6.06
CA ALA A 85 17.55 -33.62 6.77
C ALA A 85 18.13 -32.23 6.44
N ALA A 86 19.45 -32.11 6.38
CA ALA A 86 20.11 -30.86 6.02
C ALA A 86 19.76 -30.41 4.58
N PHE A 87 19.64 -31.35 3.64
CA PHE A 87 19.25 -31.06 2.26
C PHE A 87 17.82 -30.51 2.15
N LEU A 88 16.86 -31.08 2.89
CA LEU A 88 15.46 -30.63 2.88
C LEU A 88 15.30 -29.21 3.46
N ILE A 89 16.00 -28.91 4.55
CA ILE A 89 16.01 -27.55 5.13
C ILE A 89 16.57 -26.54 4.12
N LEU A 90 17.71 -26.87 3.50
CA LEU A 90 18.36 -25.98 2.54
C LEU A 90 17.49 -25.75 1.29
N TRP A 91 16.82 -26.80 0.80
CA TRP A 91 15.94 -26.73 -0.36
C TRP A 91 14.68 -25.90 -0.10
N ASN A 92 14.05 -26.06 1.07
CA ASN A 92 12.89 -25.26 1.47
C ASN A 92 13.25 -23.77 1.64
N ALA A 93 14.41 -23.47 2.26
CA ALA A 93 14.91 -22.11 2.39
C ALA A 93 15.18 -21.47 1.01
N PHE A 94 15.75 -22.23 0.07
CA PHE A 94 16.03 -21.77 -1.29
C PHE A 94 14.76 -21.54 -2.12
N ALA A 95 13.77 -22.44 -2.03
CA ALA A 95 12.49 -22.28 -2.71
C ALA A 95 11.72 -21.04 -2.21
N ALA A 96 11.70 -20.80 -0.90
CA ALA A 96 11.11 -19.60 -0.30
C ALA A 96 11.79 -18.32 -0.79
N PHE A 97 13.12 -18.33 -0.92
CA PHE A 97 13.90 -17.21 -1.44
C PHE A 97 13.58 -16.89 -2.91
N ILE A 98 13.41 -17.90 -3.76
CA ILE A 98 13.09 -17.70 -5.18
C ILE A 98 11.67 -17.15 -5.39
N ILE A 99 10.67 -17.71 -4.69
CA ILE A 99 9.28 -17.24 -4.79
C ILE A 99 9.19 -15.76 -4.38
N TYR A 100 9.89 -15.38 -3.31
CA TYR A 100 9.99 -14.00 -2.86
C TYR A 100 10.59 -13.04 -3.92
N ARG A 101 11.72 -13.42 -4.52
CA ARG A 101 12.38 -12.61 -5.55
C ARG A 101 11.51 -12.36 -6.78
N LEU A 102 10.62 -13.30 -7.11
CA LEU A 102 9.75 -13.19 -8.29
C LEU A 102 8.50 -12.33 -8.06
N PHE A 103 7.95 -12.30 -6.85
CA PHE A 103 6.74 -11.52 -6.54
C PHE A 103 7.03 -10.05 -6.19
N ASP A 104 8.11 -9.76 -5.45
CA ASP A 104 8.36 -8.42 -4.88
C ASP A 104 8.98 -7.43 -5.89
N TYR A 105 9.74 -7.92 -6.89
CA TYR A 105 10.52 -7.04 -7.79
C TYR A 105 9.72 -6.56 -9.02
N LYS A 106 8.70 -7.29 -9.44
CA LYS A 106 8.03 -7.02 -10.72
C LYS A 106 7.11 -5.80 -10.69
N GLN A 107 6.42 -5.56 -9.58
CA GLN A 107 5.36 -4.53 -9.56
C GLN A 107 5.90 -3.10 -9.39
N ILE A 108 6.86 -2.90 -8.50
CA ILE A 108 7.49 -1.58 -8.28
C ILE A 108 8.44 -1.21 -9.44
N GLY A 109 9.13 -2.21 -10.02
CA GLY A 109 9.97 -2.01 -11.19
C GLY A 109 9.16 -1.56 -12.41
N ALA A 110 7.96 -2.13 -12.61
CA ALA A 110 7.03 -1.69 -13.64
C ALA A 110 6.57 -0.24 -13.43
N LEU A 111 6.11 0.11 -12.22
CA LEU A 111 5.66 1.47 -11.90
C LEU A 111 6.75 2.54 -12.04
N SER A 112 7.99 2.20 -11.67
CA SER A 112 9.14 3.10 -11.88
C SER A 112 9.49 3.20 -13.38
N GLY A 113 9.34 2.10 -14.12
CA GLY A 113 9.48 2.08 -15.58
C GLY A 113 8.43 2.94 -16.29
N ASP A 114 7.19 2.95 -15.82
CA ASP A 114 6.11 3.79 -16.35
C ASP A 114 6.45 5.28 -16.17
N LEU A 115 6.95 5.68 -15.00
CA LEU A 115 7.43 7.05 -14.78
C LEU A 115 8.61 7.40 -15.70
N GLN A 116 9.61 6.52 -15.83
CA GLN A 116 10.81 6.78 -16.63
C GLN A 116 10.54 6.79 -18.14
N SER A 117 9.55 6.04 -18.60
CA SER A 117 9.13 5.99 -20.00
C SER A 117 8.11 7.08 -20.36
N GLY A 118 7.64 7.87 -19.38
CA GLY A 118 6.59 8.85 -19.58
C GLY A 118 5.19 8.23 -19.81
N SER A 119 5.05 6.92 -19.58
CA SER A 119 3.82 6.15 -19.77
C SER A 119 2.87 6.31 -18.58
N PHE A 120 2.58 7.56 -18.24
CA PHE A 120 1.65 7.95 -17.18
C PHE A 120 0.89 9.21 -17.60
N ARG A 121 -0.12 9.57 -16.82
CA ARG A 121 -0.83 10.85 -16.99
C ARG A 121 -0.79 11.64 -15.70
N TRP A 122 -0.80 12.95 -15.80
CA TRP A 122 -0.79 13.82 -14.63
C TRP A 122 -1.72 15.01 -14.79
N ARG A 123 -2.08 15.65 -13.67
CA ARG A 123 -2.86 16.89 -13.66
C ARG A 123 -2.62 17.65 -12.36
N THR A 124 -2.89 18.95 -12.36
CA THR A 124 -3.08 19.71 -11.12
C THR A 124 -4.48 19.49 -10.56
N GLY A 125 -4.67 19.75 -9.27
CA GLY A 125 -5.99 19.76 -8.65
C GLY A 125 -5.99 20.32 -7.24
N LYS A 126 -7.14 20.27 -6.58
CA LYS A 126 -7.27 20.53 -5.13
C LYS A 126 -7.74 19.28 -4.40
N LEU A 127 -7.13 19.00 -3.25
CA LEU A 127 -7.53 17.88 -2.39
C LEU A 127 -8.83 18.24 -1.66
N ASP A 128 -9.95 17.60 -2.00
CA ASP A 128 -11.24 17.91 -1.39
C ASP A 128 -11.48 17.13 -0.10
N GLU A 129 -11.21 15.82 -0.14
CA GLU A 129 -11.53 14.91 0.96
C GLU A 129 -10.67 13.63 0.93
N ILE A 130 -10.49 13.00 2.09
CA ILE A 130 -9.94 11.65 2.21
C ILE A 130 -10.97 10.76 2.89
N ALA A 131 -11.24 9.61 2.29
CA ALA A 131 -12.27 8.70 2.73
C ALA A 131 -11.76 7.27 2.82
N ALA A 132 -12.43 6.48 3.64
CA ALA A 132 -12.18 5.06 3.78
C ALA A 132 -13.49 4.32 3.84
N GLU A 133 -13.58 3.20 3.15
CA GLU A 133 -14.77 2.36 3.05
C GLU A 133 -14.46 0.95 3.51
N VAL A 134 -15.38 0.35 4.25
CA VAL A 134 -15.33 -1.07 4.58
C VAL A 134 -15.68 -1.85 3.32
N VAL A 135 -14.71 -2.55 2.74
CA VAL A 135 -14.89 -3.31 1.49
C VAL A 135 -15.12 -4.79 1.71
N ASP A 136 -14.70 -5.32 2.87
CA ASP A 136 -14.77 -6.74 3.17
C ASP A 136 -14.67 -6.96 4.70
N TYR A 137 -14.96 -8.16 5.18
CA TYR A 137 -14.71 -8.61 6.54
C TYR A 137 -13.93 -9.91 6.52
N ARG A 138 -12.75 -9.93 7.14
CA ARG A 138 -11.90 -11.11 7.20
C ARG A 138 -11.82 -11.62 8.63
N GLY A 139 -12.26 -12.85 8.84
CA GLY A 139 -12.16 -13.60 10.09
C GLY A 139 -11.85 -15.07 9.80
N GLY A 140 -11.17 -15.73 10.74
CA GLY A 140 -11.10 -17.19 10.80
C GLY A 140 -12.19 -17.72 11.73
N ASP A 141 -12.38 -19.04 11.74
CA ASP A 141 -13.53 -19.72 12.38
C ASP A 141 -13.79 -19.36 13.87
N ASP A 142 -12.79 -18.81 14.57
CA ASP A 142 -12.86 -18.48 16.02
C ASP A 142 -12.65 -16.99 16.38
N ASP A 143 -12.34 -16.09 15.42
CA ASP A 143 -11.95 -14.69 15.71
C ASP A 143 -12.99 -13.72 15.11
N PRO A 144 -13.44 -12.66 15.82
CA PRO A 144 -14.43 -11.73 15.30
C PRO A 144 -13.93 -11.11 13.98
N SER A 145 -14.74 -11.22 12.93
CA SER A 145 -14.39 -10.79 11.58
C SER A 145 -13.93 -9.33 11.57
N LYS A 146 -12.68 -9.09 11.18
CA LYS A 146 -12.09 -7.75 11.16
C LYS A 146 -12.46 -7.04 9.86
N PRO A 147 -12.93 -5.79 9.92
CA PRO A 147 -13.25 -5.02 8.71
C PRO A 147 -11.97 -4.73 7.91
N VAL A 148 -12.05 -4.92 6.59
CA VAL A 148 -11.03 -4.53 5.62
C VAL A 148 -11.41 -3.17 5.06
N LEU A 149 -10.50 -2.21 5.17
CA LEU A 149 -10.71 -0.84 4.73
C LEU A 149 -9.98 -0.57 3.41
N SER A 150 -10.67 0.09 2.49
CA SER A 150 -10.09 0.68 1.28
C SER A 150 -10.07 2.19 1.42
N VAL A 151 -8.90 2.81 1.22
CA VAL A 151 -8.70 4.25 1.33
C VAL A 151 -8.69 4.88 -0.06
N PHE A 152 -9.39 6.00 -0.22
CA PHE A 152 -9.48 6.78 -1.45
C PHE A 152 -9.49 8.28 -1.14
N ALA A 153 -9.22 9.09 -2.15
CA ALA A 153 -9.25 10.55 -2.04
C ALA A 153 -10.27 11.14 -3.01
N TYR A 154 -10.72 12.36 -2.75
CA TYR A 154 -11.41 13.19 -3.73
C TYR A 154 -10.54 14.37 -4.10
N ALA A 155 -10.43 14.63 -5.40
CA ALA A 155 -9.80 15.83 -5.91
C ALA A 155 -10.56 16.38 -7.12
N ASP A 156 -10.95 17.64 -7.02
CA ASP A 156 -11.79 18.35 -7.99
C ASP A 156 -13.12 17.63 -8.28
N GLY A 157 -13.70 17.04 -7.23
CA GLY A 157 -14.94 16.27 -7.36
C GLY A 157 -14.77 14.84 -7.87
N VAL A 158 -13.54 14.39 -8.15
CA VAL A 158 -13.27 13.06 -8.69
C VAL A 158 -12.75 12.12 -7.62
N LYS A 159 -13.35 10.94 -7.51
CA LYS A 159 -12.86 9.84 -6.66
C LYS A 159 -11.56 9.27 -7.26
N LEU A 160 -10.50 9.28 -6.48
CA LEU A 160 -9.19 8.72 -6.79
C LEU A 160 -8.96 7.47 -5.94
N GLU A 161 -8.69 6.35 -6.60
CA GLU A 161 -8.47 5.05 -5.96
C GLU A 161 -6.98 4.68 -5.96
N ASN A 162 -6.60 3.72 -5.11
CA ASN A 162 -5.20 3.27 -4.94
C ASN A 162 -4.23 4.43 -4.70
N VAL A 163 -4.63 5.34 -3.81
CA VAL A 163 -3.92 6.59 -3.56
C VAL A 163 -2.66 6.38 -2.72
N LEU A 164 -1.58 7.06 -3.10
CA LEU A 164 -0.37 7.22 -2.32
C LEU A 164 -0.12 8.71 -2.12
N PHE A 165 -0.01 9.13 -0.86
CA PHE A 165 0.21 10.53 -0.53
C PHE A 165 1.69 10.81 -0.23
N HIS A 166 2.21 11.90 -0.77
CA HIS A 166 3.55 12.38 -0.42
C HIS A 166 3.54 13.10 0.93
N ASP A 167 4.39 12.66 1.85
CA ASP A 167 4.54 13.28 3.18
C ASP A 167 3.22 13.39 3.99
N MET A 168 2.32 12.44 3.78
CA MET A 168 1.07 12.31 4.54
C MET A 168 0.81 10.84 4.82
N ASP A 169 0.69 10.51 6.10
CA ASP A 169 0.34 9.18 6.57
C ASP A 169 -1.14 9.17 6.96
N VAL A 170 -1.91 8.32 6.29
CA VAL A 170 -3.34 8.12 6.54
C VAL A 170 -3.51 6.84 7.35
N LYS A 171 -4.04 6.97 8.57
CA LYS A 171 -4.40 5.84 9.44
C LYS A 171 -5.91 5.71 9.48
N CYS A 172 -6.41 4.54 9.16
CA CYS A 172 -7.84 4.24 9.24
C CYS A 172 -8.07 3.15 10.28
N THR A 173 -9.04 3.38 11.15
CA THR A 173 -9.48 2.41 12.15
C THR A 173 -10.98 2.24 12.04
N ALA A 174 -11.45 1.00 12.07
CA ALA A 174 -12.87 0.71 12.13
C ALA A 174 -13.21 0.09 13.48
N LYS A 175 -14.27 0.61 14.11
CA LYS A 175 -14.83 0.10 15.36
C LYS A 175 -16.24 -0.38 15.08
N ASP A 176 -16.49 -1.65 15.33
CA ASP A 176 -17.84 -2.20 15.27
C ASP A 176 -18.60 -1.82 16.53
N SER A 177 -19.78 -1.23 16.34
CA SER A 177 -20.72 -0.93 17.42
C SER A 177 -22.08 -1.47 17.01
N PHE A 178 -22.51 -2.59 17.61
CA PHE A 178 -23.80 -3.31 17.48
C PHE A 178 -24.50 -3.32 16.10
N LYS A 179 -24.85 -2.16 15.53
CA LYS A 179 -25.58 -1.98 14.26
C LYS A 179 -24.83 -1.16 13.19
N GLN A 180 -23.65 -0.60 13.47
CA GLN A 180 -22.89 0.21 12.52
C GLN A 180 -21.39 0.08 12.76
N THR A 181 -20.60 0.09 11.68
CA THR A 181 -19.15 0.17 11.77
C THR A 181 -18.74 1.63 11.64
N LYS A 182 -18.15 2.18 12.71
CA LYS A 182 -17.63 3.55 12.69
C LYS A 182 -16.21 3.51 12.14
N VAL A 183 -16.03 4.08 10.96
CA VAL A 183 -14.70 4.27 10.34
C VAL A 183 -14.16 5.63 10.77
N GLU A 184 -13.03 5.62 11.47
CA GLU A 184 -12.29 6.80 11.91
C GLU A 184 -11.03 6.93 11.06
N ILE A 185 -10.80 8.12 10.51
CA ILE A 185 -9.63 8.44 9.69
C ILE A 185 -8.81 9.50 10.44
N ALA A 186 -7.54 9.21 10.64
CA ALA A 186 -6.59 10.14 11.20
C ALA A 186 -5.46 10.34 10.19
N CYS A 187 -5.15 11.60 9.90
CA CYS A 187 -4.04 11.95 9.00
C CYS A 187 -2.98 12.73 9.77
N SER A 188 -1.72 12.50 9.42
CA SER A 188 -0.58 13.27 9.90
C SER A 188 0.37 13.54 8.75
N GLY A 189 0.93 14.73 8.65
CA GLY A 189 1.83 15.10 7.56
C GLY A 189 1.72 16.55 7.16
N GLY A 190 2.34 16.89 6.02
CA GLY A 190 2.37 18.25 5.49
C GLY A 190 1.12 18.67 4.71
N MET A 191 0.42 17.72 4.07
CA MET A 191 -0.75 18.01 3.23
C MET A 191 -2.07 18.07 4.02
N GLN A 192 -2.93 19.01 3.66
CA GLN A 192 -4.23 19.28 4.26
C GLN A 192 -5.35 19.31 3.20
N LEU A 193 -6.59 19.23 3.65
CA LEU A 193 -7.75 19.42 2.77
C LEU A 193 -7.77 20.87 2.26
N GLY A 194 -8.01 21.05 0.97
CA GLY A 194 -7.99 22.33 0.26
C GLY A 194 -6.67 22.68 -0.42
N ASP A 195 -5.59 21.94 -0.11
CA ASP A 195 -4.27 22.16 -0.68
C ASP A 195 -4.26 21.94 -2.20
N ASP A 196 -3.44 22.74 -2.88
CA ASP A 196 -3.13 22.53 -4.28
C ASP A 196 -2.18 21.33 -4.42
N ILE A 197 -2.54 20.40 -5.30
CA ILE A 197 -1.85 19.12 -5.47
C ILE A 197 -1.53 18.86 -6.95
N ILE A 198 -0.53 18.01 -7.15
CA ILE A 198 -0.24 17.33 -8.42
C ILE A 198 -0.69 15.88 -8.26
N ILE A 199 -1.48 15.40 -9.22
CA ILE A 199 -1.98 14.04 -9.27
C ILE A 199 -1.30 13.34 -10.43
N VAL A 200 -0.66 12.21 -10.16
CA VAL A 200 0.01 11.37 -11.16
C VAL A 200 -0.63 9.99 -11.15
N ASP A 201 -1.17 9.54 -12.27
CA ASP A 201 -1.72 8.19 -12.43
C ASP A 201 -0.73 7.36 -13.27
N ALA A 202 -0.07 6.42 -12.59
CA ALA A 202 0.96 5.56 -13.15
C ALA A 202 0.65 4.10 -12.78
N GLY A 203 0.46 3.24 -13.79
CA GLY A 203 0.29 1.79 -13.62
C GLY A 203 -0.82 1.38 -12.64
N GLY A 204 -1.91 2.15 -12.55
CA GLY A 204 -3.05 1.86 -11.68
C GLY A 204 -2.88 2.30 -10.22
N LYS A 205 -1.81 3.04 -9.90
CA LYS A 205 -1.66 3.78 -8.64
C LYS A 205 -1.79 5.28 -8.88
N THR A 206 -2.49 5.96 -7.97
CA THR A 206 -2.65 7.41 -8.01
C THR A 206 -1.73 8.05 -6.98
N LEU A 207 -0.71 8.79 -7.42
CA LEU A 207 0.20 9.52 -6.55
C LEU A 207 -0.31 10.94 -6.36
N ILE A 208 -0.43 11.38 -5.11
CA ILE A 208 -0.84 12.73 -4.73
C ILE A 208 0.38 13.43 -4.13
N LEU A 209 0.88 14.46 -4.82
CA LEU A 209 2.05 15.24 -4.46
C LEU A 209 1.63 16.67 -4.12
N PRO A 210 2.29 17.35 -3.18
CA PRO A 210 2.01 18.77 -2.92
C PRO A 210 2.43 19.61 -4.12
N ARG A 211 1.60 20.56 -4.54
CA ARG A 211 2.02 21.58 -5.50
C ARG A 211 2.79 22.65 -4.73
N ASN A 212 4.11 22.62 -4.86
CA ASN A 212 4.94 23.56 -4.12
C ASN A 212 5.27 24.76 -5.03
N VAL A 213 4.75 25.93 -4.67
CA VAL A 213 4.84 27.20 -5.45
C VAL A 213 6.26 27.77 -5.43
N GLU A 214 7.07 27.40 -4.43
CA GLU A 214 8.47 27.83 -4.31
C GLU A 214 9.40 27.23 -5.39
N PHE A 215 8.91 26.24 -6.13
CA PHE A 215 9.64 25.58 -7.19
C PHE A 215 9.22 26.03 -8.60
N ASP A 216 8.58 27.19 -8.74
CA ASP A 216 8.50 27.88 -10.03
C ASP A 216 9.93 28.28 -10.42
N GLU A 217 10.56 27.48 -11.28
CA GLU A 217 11.84 27.78 -11.92
C GLU A 217 11.66 29.06 -12.76
N HIS A 218 11.96 30.21 -12.15
CA HIS A 218 12.52 31.36 -12.84
C HIS A 218 14.01 31.18 -13.06
#